data_AF-A0A661V6I9-F1
#
_entry.id   AF-A0A661V6I9-F1
#
_cell.length_a   1.000
_cell.length_b   1.000
_cell.length_c   1.000
_cell.angle_alpha   90.00
_cell.angle_beta   90.00
_cell.angle_gamma   90.00
#
_symmetry.space_group_name_H-M   'P 1'
#
loop_
_entity.id
_entity.type
_entity.pdbx_description
1 polymer ?
#
loop_
_entity_poly.entity_id
_entity_poly.type
_entity_poly.pdbx_seq_one_letter_code
_entity_poly.pdbx_strand_id
1 'polypeptide(L)'
;MKGLVLDAVWDPKPDYQVSEWEKETGKAITGNSIWRHPKLEVRDWPDPKPGPKEVVLEIQACGVCGSDMHFYETDEDDYILYPGLTRFPTILGHEFSGKVVELGPEVETLKVGDMVTVEEMIWCGRC
;
A
#
# COMPACT_ATOMS: atom_id res chain seq x y z
N MET A 1 13.32 -3.33 9.21
CA MET A 1 12.44 -2.38 9.93
C MET A 1 11.17 -3.07 10.42
N LYS A 2 10.31 -2.40 11.20
CA LYS A 2 8.95 -2.87 11.49
C LYS A 2 7.94 -2.14 10.62
N GLY A 3 6.89 -2.82 10.17
CA GLY A 3 5.78 -2.23 9.43
C GLY A 3 4.43 -2.68 10.01
N LEU A 4 3.43 -1.80 9.94
CA LEU A 4 2.03 -2.17 10.19
C LEU A 4 1.48 -2.77 8.89
N VAL A 5 1.37 -4.09 8.85
CA VAL A 5 1.06 -4.85 7.64
C VAL A 5 -0.35 -5.40 7.72
N LEU A 6 -1.12 -5.17 6.65
CA LEU A 6 -2.39 -5.84 6.43
C LEU A 6 -2.21 -6.99 5.45
N ASP A 7 -2.73 -8.14 5.83
CA ASP A 7 -2.80 -9.35 5.02
C ASP A 7 -4.26 -9.81 4.90
N ALA A 8 -4.62 -10.49 3.83
CA ALA A 8 -5.97 -11.04 3.64
C ALA A 8 -5.95 -12.22 2.69
N VAL A 9 -7.00 -13.05 2.74
CA VAL A 9 -7.16 -14.23 1.89
C VAL A 9 -7.74 -13.80 0.55
N TRP A 10 -7.13 -14.27 -0.54
CA TRP A 10 -7.72 -14.18 -1.88
C TRP A 10 -8.85 -15.21 -2.01
N ASP A 11 -10.10 -14.79 -1.82
CA ASP A 11 -11.31 -15.63 -1.83
C ASP A 11 -12.46 -14.96 -2.61
N PRO A 12 -12.38 -14.85 -3.95
CA PRO A 12 -13.35 -14.13 -4.76
C PRO A 12 -14.80 -14.56 -4.53
N LYS A 13 -15.70 -13.59 -4.40
CA LYS A 13 -17.15 -13.85 -4.31
C LYS A 13 -17.60 -14.69 -5.53
N PRO A 14 -18.56 -15.63 -5.36
CA PRO A 14 -18.98 -16.53 -6.45
C PRO A 14 -19.47 -15.84 -7.73
N ASP A 15 -20.01 -14.63 -7.60
CA ASP A 15 -20.53 -13.80 -8.69
C ASP A 15 -19.49 -12.83 -9.27
N TYR A 16 -18.28 -12.76 -8.70
CA TYR A 16 -17.20 -11.91 -9.19
C TYR A 16 -16.33 -12.63 -10.22
N GLN A 17 -16.26 -12.07 -11.43
CA GLN A 17 -15.38 -12.57 -12.48
C GLN A 17 -14.00 -11.94 -12.36
N VAL A 18 -13.06 -12.67 -11.76
CA VAL A 18 -11.66 -12.26 -11.68
C VAL A 18 -11.06 -12.18 -13.10
N SER A 19 -10.57 -11.01 -13.47
CA SER A 19 -9.93 -10.77 -14.76
C SER A 19 -8.56 -11.44 -14.85
N GLU A 20 -8.05 -11.67 -16.06
CA GLU A 20 -6.69 -12.20 -16.26
C GLU A 20 -5.63 -11.27 -15.65
N TRP A 21 -5.82 -9.96 -15.72
CA TRP A 21 -4.90 -8.98 -15.12
C TRP A 21 -4.82 -9.12 -13.59
N GLU A 22 -5.97 -9.33 -12.91
CA GLU A 22 -6.00 -9.54 -11.47
C GLU A 22 -5.30 -10.85 -11.07
N LYS A 23 -5.50 -11.92 -11.85
CA LYS A 23 -4.79 -13.20 -11.65
C LYS A 23 -3.29 -13.06 -11.82
N GLU A 24 -2.85 -12.36 -12.86
CA GLU A 24 -1.43 -12.18 -13.19
C GLU A 24 -0.71 -11.29 -12.17
N THR A 25 -1.37 -10.24 -11.69
CA THR A 25 -0.74 -9.22 -10.84
C THR A 25 -0.93 -9.48 -9.35
N GLY A 26 -1.92 -10.28 -8.98
CA GLY A 26 -2.39 -10.43 -7.60
C GLY A 26 -2.99 -9.13 -7.04
N LYS A 27 -3.35 -8.18 -7.89
CA LYS A 27 -4.07 -6.96 -7.52
C LYS A 27 -5.56 -7.21 -7.74
N ALA A 28 -6.40 -6.83 -6.80
CA ALA A 28 -7.85 -6.79 -6.98
C ALA A 28 -8.26 -5.39 -7.45
N ILE A 29 -9.02 -5.31 -8.53
CA ILE A 29 -9.64 -4.05 -8.99
C ILE A 29 -10.77 -3.68 -8.05
N THR A 30 -11.51 -4.68 -7.57
CA THR A 30 -12.62 -4.54 -6.63
C THR A 30 -12.33 -5.29 -5.33
N GLY A 31 -11.64 -4.63 -4.39
CA GLY A 31 -11.10 -5.27 -3.18
C GLY A 31 -12.14 -6.05 -2.36
N ASN A 32 -13.31 -5.46 -2.10
CA ASN A 32 -14.41 -6.07 -1.36
C ASN A 32 -15.12 -7.25 -2.05
N SER A 33 -14.75 -7.55 -3.29
CA SER A 33 -15.22 -8.73 -4.01
C SER A 33 -14.20 -9.88 -3.99
N ILE A 34 -12.99 -9.66 -3.47
CA ILE A 34 -11.89 -10.64 -3.49
C ILE A 34 -11.33 -10.93 -2.10
N TRP A 35 -11.00 -9.90 -1.33
CA TRP A 35 -10.21 -10.09 -0.11
C TRP A 35 -11.10 -10.40 1.09
N ARG A 36 -10.75 -11.46 1.81
CA ARG A 36 -11.49 -11.98 2.96
C ARG A 36 -10.60 -12.21 4.17
N HIS A 37 -11.16 -12.11 5.37
CA HIS A 37 -10.46 -12.34 6.65
C HIS A 37 -9.19 -11.48 6.82
N PRO A 38 -9.31 -10.13 6.74
CA PRO A 38 -8.17 -9.25 6.90
C PRO A 38 -7.53 -9.40 8.29
N LYS A 39 -6.20 -9.31 8.34
CA LYS A 39 -5.40 -9.34 9.56
C LYS A 39 -4.40 -8.20 9.53
N LEU A 40 -4.42 -7.40 10.59
CA LEU A 40 -3.54 -6.26 10.77
C LEU A 40 -2.54 -6.56 11.89
N GLU A 41 -1.25 -6.53 11.58
CA GLU A 41 -0.19 -6.83 12.54
C GLU A 41 1.05 -5.97 12.34
N VAL A 42 1.76 -5.68 13.44
CA VAL A 42 3.10 -5.12 13.36
C VAL A 42 4.09 -6.27 13.24
N ARG A 43 4.79 -6.36 12.10
CA ARG A 43 5.78 -7.40 11.85
C ARG A 43 7.09 -6.85 11.28
N ASP A 44 8.13 -7.65 11.34
CA ASP A 44 9.41 -7.32 10.72
C ASP A 44 9.27 -7.29 9.19
N TRP A 45 9.93 -6.32 8.57
CA TRP A 45 9.93 -6.09 7.13
C TRP A 45 11.35 -5.73 6.66
N PRO A 46 11.75 -6.11 5.44
CA PRO A 46 13.04 -5.71 4.88
C PRO A 46 13.21 -4.19 4.88
N ASP A 47 14.41 -3.72 5.19
CA ASP A 47 14.73 -2.30 5.02
C ASP A 47 14.70 -1.94 3.53
N PRO A 48 14.08 -0.81 3.16
CA PRO A 48 14.01 -0.39 1.77
C PRO A 48 15.38 0.06 1.26
N LYS A 49 15.57 -0.03 -0.06
CA LYS A 49 16.69 0.59 -0.77
C LYS A 49 16.12 1.37 -1.95
N PRO A 50 16.60 2.60 -2.20
CA PRO A 50 16.05 3.39 -3.29
C PRO A 50 16.50 2.81 -4.63
N GLY A 51 15.56 2.69 -5.58
CA GLY A 51 15.89 2.59 -7.00
C GLY A 51 16.51 3.89 -7.53
N PRO A 52 16.90 3.95 -8.82
CA PRO A 52 17.65 5.08 -9.38
C PRO A 52 17.03 6.45 -9.15
N LYS A 53 15.70 6.55 -9.26
CA LYS A 53 14.94 7.81 -9.13
C LYS A 53 14.09 7.87 -7.86
N GLU A 54 14.36 7.00 -6.90
CA GLU A 54 13.59 6.89 -5.66
C GLU A 54 14.39 7.47 -4.49
N VAL A 55 13.70 7.71 -3.37
CA VAL A 55 14.32 8.12 -2.11
C VAL A 55 13.80 7.24 -0.98
N VAL A 56 14.61 7.04 0.06
CA VAL A 56 14.14 6.44 1.31
C VAL A 56 13.85 7.56 2.30
N LEU A 57 12.68 7.46 2.94
CA LEU A 57 12.23 8.41 3.94
C LEU A 57 12.23 7.76 5.33
N GLU A 58 12.72 8.49 6.31
CA GLU A 58 12.42 8.24 7.72
C GLU A 58 11.07 8.89 8.04
N ILE A 59 10.02 8.08 8.13
CA ILE A 59 8.66 8.54 8.42
C ILE A 59 8.61 9.19 9.82
N GLN A 60 8.07 10.41 9.90
CA GLN A 60 7.94 11.16 11.15
C GLN A 60 6.50 11.13 11.68
N ALA A 61 5.52 11.17 10.77
CA ALA A 61 4.11 11.06 11.10
C ALA A 61 3.34 10.47 9.91
N CYS A 62 2.30 9.68 10.20
CA CYS A 62 1.35 9.17 9.22
C CYS A 62 -0.06 9.27 9.79
N GLY A 63 -0.98 9.86 9.02
CA GLY A 63 -2.41 9.85 9.30
C GLY A 63 -3.00 8.45 9.12
N VAL A 64 -4.18 8.26 9.71
CA VAL A 64 -5.02 7.08 9.48
C VAL A 64 -6.21 7.55 8.65
N CYS A 65 -6.31 7.04 7.44
CA CYS A 65 -7.39 7.35 6.52
C CYS A 65 -8.60 6.43 6.77
N GLY A 66 -9.79 6.85 6.35
CA GLY A 66 -10.96 5.98 6.34
C GLY A 66 -10.77 4.72 5.47
N SER A 67 -9.94 4.79 4.42
CA SER A 67 -9.62 3.62 3.59
C SER A 67 -8.77 2.58 4.34
N ASP A 68 -7.84 3.01 5.20
CA ASP A 68 -7.07 2.09 6.05
C ASP A 68 -8.00 1.28 6.96
N MET A 69 -9.03 1.94 7.50
CA MET A 69 -10.09 1.28 8.28
C MET A 69 -10.90 0.31 7.42
N HIS A 70 -11.36 0.73 6.23
CA HIS A 70 -12.14 -0.13 5.33
C HIS A 70 -11.35 -1.31 4.75
N PHE A 71 -10.01 -1.29 4.76
CA PHE A 71 -9.21 -2.49 4.44
C PHE A 71 -9.30 -3.56 5.55
N TYR A 72 -9.55 -3.15 6.78
CA TYR A 72 -9.60 -4.03 7.95
C TYR A 72 -11.03 -4.38 8.38
N GLU A 73 -11.98 -3.47 8.26
CA GLU A 73 -13.39 -3.71 8.54
C GLU A 73 -13.99 -4.65 7.49
N THR A 74 -14.95 -5.46 7.92
CA THR A 74 -15.58 -6.48 7.08
C THR A 74 -17.10 -6.40 7.03
N ASP A 75 -17.67 -6.98 5.96
CA ASP A 75 -19.08 -7.35 5.89
C ASP A 75 -19.39 -8.62 6.73
N GLU A 76 -20.65 -9.06 6.74
CA GLU A 76 -21.10 -10.24 7.50
C GLU A 76 -20.43 -11.55 7.03
N ASP A 77 -19.90 -11.57 5.81
CA ASP A 77 -19.22 -12.71 5.21
C ASP A 77 -17.69 -12.60 5.32
N ASP A 78 -17.15 -11.67 6.10
CA ASP A 78 -15.72 -11.38 6.32
C ASP A 78 -14.97 -10.78 5.13
N TYR A 79 -15.67 -10.24 4.11
CA TYR A 79 -15.02 -9.50 3.03
C TYR A 79 -14.68 -8.08 3.47
N ILE A 80 -13.52 -7.57 3.07
CA ILE A 80 -13.14 -6.18 3.38
C ILE A 80 -14.20 -5.19 2.87
N LEU A 81 -14.36 -4.03 3.50
CA LEU A 81 -15.33 -3.03 3.04
C LEU A 81 -14.81 -2.19 1.86
N TYR A 82 -13.49 -2.06 1.70
CA TYR A 82 -12.92 -1.18 0.67
C TYR A 82 -13.11 -1.72 -0.76
N PRO A 83 -13.77 -0.98 -1.67
CA PRO A 83 -14.14 -1.48 -3.00
C PRO A 83 -13.10 -1.22 -4.09
N GLY A 84 -11.99 -0.56 -3.79
CA GLY A 84 -11.02 -0.11 -4.78
C GLY A 84 -9.84 -1.06 -4.99
N LEU A 85 -8.82 -0.52 -5.67
CA LEU A 85 -7.59 -1.22 -6.01
C LEU A 85 -6.84 -1.63 -4.74
N THR A 86 -6.54 -2.92 -4.61
CA THR A 86 -5.87 -3.48 -3.44
C THR A 86 -4.91 -4.60 -3.81
N ARG A 87 -3.87 -4.79 -3.00
CA ARG A 87 -2.97 -5.94 -3.06
C ARG A 87 -2.47 -6.24 -1.66
N PHE A 88 -2.69 -7.45 -1.20
CA PHE A 88 -2.18 -7.91 0.10
C PHE A 88 -1.15 -9.03 -0.06
N PRO A 89 -0.16 -9.12 0.85
CA PRO A 89 0.06 -8.23 1.99
C PRO A 89 0.61 -6.84 1.60
N THR A 90 0.28 -5.80 2.38
CA THR A 90 0.84 -4.44 2.22
C THR A 90 1.06 -3.73 3.54
N ILE A 91 2.07 -2.86 3.61
CA ILE A 91 2.19 -1.88 4.70
C ILE A 91 1.12 -0.80 4.48
N LEU A 92 0.35 -0.47 5.52
CA LEU A 92 -0.67 0.59 5.46
C LEU A 92 -0.08 1.98 5.68
N GLY A 93 -0.87 3.00 5.34
CA GLY A 93 -0.53 4.41 5.52
C GLY A 93 -0.06 5.10 4.25
N HIS A 94 -0.78 6.15 3.85
CA HIS A 94 -0.47 6.96 2.67
C HIS A 94 -0.60 8.47 2.91
N GLU A 95 -0.89 8.88 4.16
CA GLU A 95 -1.01 10.27 4.58
C GLU A 95 0.19 10.67 5.45
N PHE A 96 1.40 10.61 4.89
CA PHE A 96 2.63 10.74 5.69
C PHE A 96 3.54 11.90 5.32
N SER A 97 4.35 12.28 6.31
CA SER A 97 5.49 13.17 6.15
C SER A 97 6.75 12.51 6.70
N GLY A 98 7.89 12.84 6.11
CA GLY A 98 9.16 12.20 6.47
C GLY A 98 10.37 13.04 6.10
N LYS A 99 11.52 12.56 6.53
CA LYS A 99 12.83 13.14 6.21
C LYS A 99 13.56 12.23 5.24
N VAL A 100 14.14 12.79 4.18
CA VAL A 100 14.96 12.04 3.24
C VAL A 100 16.23 11.53 3.94
N VAL A 101 16.47 10.22 3.92
CA VAL A 101 17.65 9.58 4.53
C VAL A 101 18.57 8.87 3.54
N GLU A 102 18.06 8.50 2.37
CA GLU A 102 18.86 7.90 1.29
C GLU A 102 18.29 8.33 -0.07
N LEU A 103 19.18 8.49 -1.06
CA LEU A 103 18.83 8.89 -2.42
C LEU A 103 19.26 7.82 -3.41
N GLY A 104 18.44 7.61 -4.44
CA GLY A 104 18.85 6.94 -5.66
C GLY A 104 19.87 7.77 -6.45
N PRO A 105 20.74 7.13 -7.26
CA PRO A 105 21.81 7.79 -8.02
C PRO A 105 21.34 8.81 -9.08
N GLU A 106 20.08 8.79 -9.51
CA GLU A 106 19.51 9.70 -10.51
C GLU A 106 18.61 10.78 -9.89
N VAL A 107 18.58 10.92 -8.55
CA VAL A 107 17.80 11.96 -7.88
C VAL A 107 18.60 13.26 -7.84
N GLU A 108 18.12 14.29 -8.57
CA GLU A 108 18.77 15.60 -8.68
C GLU A 108 18.02 16.72 -7.95
N THR A 109 16.77 16.49 -7.54
CA THR A 109 15.85 17.52 -7.04
C THR A 109 15.75 17.59 -5.52
N LEU A 110 16.25 16.58 -4.80
CA LEU A 110 16.17 16.44 -3.35
C LEU A 110 17.56 16.15 -2.77
N LYS A 111 17.73 16.42 -1.48
CA LYS A 111 18.94 16.06 -0.72
C LYS A 111 18.57 15.37 0.60
N VAL A 112 19.53 14.60 1.13
CA VAL A 112 19.42 14.02 2.48
C VAL A 112 19.16 15.13 3.51
N GLY A 113 18.17 14.92 4.38
CA GLY A 113 17.71 15.87 5.37
C GLY A 113 16.51 16.73 4.95
N ASP A 114 16.12 16.73 3.68
CA ASP A 114 14.91 17.43 3.25
C ASP A 114 13.65 16.82 3.91
N MET A 115 12.72 17.69 4.28
CA MET A 115 11.41 17.32 4.84
C MET A 115 10.38 17.33 3.71
N VAL A 116 9.69 16.21 3.52
CA VAL A 116 8.76 16.02 2.39
C VAL A 116 7.44 15.39 2.83
N THR A 117 6.40 15.65 2.04
CA THR A 117 5.17 14.85 1.95
C THR A 117 5.14 14.13 0.61
N VAL A 118 4.32 13.10 0.47
CA VAL A 118 4.29 12.25 -0.72
C VAL A 118 2.86 12.13 -1.25
N GLU A 119 2.73 12.09 -2.58
CA GLU A 119 1.46 11.75 -3.24
C GLU A 119 1.22 10.23 -3.17
N GLU A 120 0.01 9.80 -2.84
CA GLU A 120 -0.36 8.38 -2.82
C GLU A 120 -0.46 7.80 -4.24
N MET A 121 -0.95 8.61 -5.19
CA MET A 121 -1.14 8.19 -6.56
C MET A 121 0.19 8.15 -7.33
N ILE A 122 0.72 6.95 -7.56
CA ILE A 122 1.94 6.75 -8.37
C ILE A 122 1.56 6.72 -9.86
N TRP A 123 1.51 7.89 -10.50
CA TRP A 123 1.11 8.06 -11.89
C TRP A 123 2.24 7.74 -12.90
N CYS A 124 1.85 7.34 -14.12
CA CYS A 124 2.76 6.87 -15.18
C CYS A 124 3.60 7.99 -15.84
N GLY A 125 3.11 9.25 -15.78
CA GLY A 125 3.73 10.45 -16.34
C GLY A 125 3.76 10.56 -17.86
N ARG A 126 3.09 9.65 -18.57
CA ARG A 126 3.14 9.51 -20.05
C ARG A 126 1.82 9.07 -20.70
N CYS A 127 0.83 8.85 -19.87
CA CYS A 127 -0.57 8.57 -20.13
C CYS A 127 -1.32 9.65 -19.31
#